data_AF-A0A2P9BFJ6-F1
#
_entry.id   AF-A0A2P9BFJ6-F1
#
_cell.length_a   1.000
_cell.length_b   1.000
_cell.length_c   1.000
_cell.angle_alpha   90.00
_cell.angle_beta   90.00
_cell.angle_gamma   90.00
#
_symmetry.space_group_name_H-M   'P 1'
#
loop_
_entity.id
_entity.type
_entity.pdbx_description
1 polymer ?
#
loop_
_entity_poly.entity_id
_entity_poly.type
_entity_poly.pdbx_seq_one_letter_code
_entity_poly.pdbx_strand_id
1 'polypeptide(L)'
;MGRKSTIKPATGIAVGFNSGHVVTKRNLKLHKKKKPFSKRKELIKDVVREITGFSPYEKRIIELIKIGTSASTKRSLKYAKKKLGTHKRGKAKREEIQKVVILQRRKAAEKH
;
A
#
# COMPACT_ATOMS: atom_id res chain seq x y z
N MET A 1 -20.88 10.15 -8.52
CA MET A 1 -21.52 8.87 -8.12
C MET A 1 -21.48 8.76 -6.60
N GLY A 2 -22.58 9.10 -5.93
CA GLY A 2 -22.67 9.04 -4.46
C GLY A 2 -22.60 7.61 -3.93
N ARG A 3 -22.20 7.46 -2.67
CA ARG A 3 -22.22 6.18 -1.96
C ARG A 3 -23.67 5.74 -1.78
N LYS A 4 -24.02 4.52 -2.20
CA LYS A 4 -25.34 3.91 -1.94
C LYS A 4 -25.33 3.24 -0.56
N SER A 5 -26.46 3.28 0.15
CA SER A 5 -26.62 2.53 1.40
C SER A 5 -26.51 1.02 1.17
N THR A 6 -25.68 0.38 1.99
CA THR A 6 -25.51 -1.08 2.04
C THR A 6 -26.22 -1.71 3.24
N ILE A 7 -26.73 -0.91 4.17
CA ILE A 7 -27.28 -1.35 5.47
C ILE A 7 -28.80 -1.19 5.48
N LYS A 8 -29.31 -0.05 4.97
CA LYS A 8 -30.74 0.27 4.89
C LYS A 8 -31.25 0.17 3.45
N PRO A 9 -32.50 -0.28 3.23
CA PRO A 9 -33.11 -0.27 1.90
C PRO A 9 -33.22 1.16 1.36
N ALA A 10 -33.30 1.30 0.04
CA ALA A 10 -33.56 2.59 -0.59
C ALA A 10 -34.97 3.09 -0.23
N THR A 11 -35.16 4.41 -0.20
CA THR A 11 -36.37 5.07 0.32
C THR A 11 -37.43 5.37 -0.75
N GLY A 12 -37.21 4.99 -2.02
CA GLY A 12 -38.14 5.30 -3.11
C GLY A 12 -38.01 6.71 -3.68
N ILE A 13 -37.06 7.52 -3.17
CA ILE A 13 -36.82 8.89 -3.62
C ILE A 13 -35.87 8.85 -4.83
N ALA A 14 -36.12 9.67 -5.86
CA ALA A 14 -35.32 9.70 -7.08
C ALA A 14 -33.89 10.26 -6.91
N VAL A 15 -33.65 11.04 -5.85
CA VAL A 15 -32.40 11.76 -5.59
C VAL A 15 -31.94 11.58 -4.13
N GLY A 16 -30.63 11.76 -3.87
CA GLY A 16 -30.05 11.66 -2.52
C GLY A 16 -29.36 10.32 -2.21
N PHE A 17 -28.94 10.16 -0.95
CA PHE A 17 -28.04 9.07 -0.52
C PHE A 17 -28.70 7.68 -0.52
N ASN A 18 -29.94 7.58 -0.03
CA ASN A 18 -30.74 6.35 -0.03
C ASN A 18 -31.74 6.31 -1.19
N SER A 19 -31.43 7.01 -2.27
CA SER A 19 -32.30 7.08 -3.44
C SER A 19 -32.41 5.75 -4.18
N GLY A 20 -33.47 5.66 -4.98
CA GLY A 20 -33.79 4.53 -5.82
C GLY A 20 -34.98 3.73 -5.31
N HIS A 21 -35.40 2.78 -6.13
CA HIS A 21 -36.52 1.91 -5.85
C HIS A 21 -36.27 1.08 -4.58
N VAL A 22 -37.29 0.99 -3.72
CA VAL A 22 -37.26 0.27 -2.45
C VAL A 22 -37.03 -1.22 -2.75
N VAL A 23 -35.84 -1.73 -2.44
CA VAL A 23 -35.44 -3.12 -2.70
C VAL A 23 -34.68 -3.68 -1.51
N THR A 24 -35.02 -4.90 -1.10
CA THR A 24 -34.23 -5.71 -0.16
C THR A 24 -33.07 -6.39 -0.90
N LYS A 25 -31.85 -5.90 -0.70
CA LYS A 25 -30.66 -6.45 -1.37
C LYS A 25 -30.21 -7.75 -0.70
N ARG A 26 -30.12 -8.84 -1.46
CA ARG A 26 -29.48 -10.09 -1.01
C ARG A 26 -27.99 -9.89 -0.73
N ASN A 27 -27.50 -10.41 0.39
CA ASN A 27 -26.07 -10.40 0.72
C ASN A 27 -25.35 -11.45 -0.14
N LEU A 28 -24.82 -11.02 -1.28
CA LEU A 28 -23.98 -11.87 -2.12
C LEU A 28 -22.60 -11.98 -1.49
N LYS A 29 -22.08 -13.21 -1.40
CA LYS A 29 -20.71 -13.47 -0.97
C LYS A 29 -19.76 -12.62 -1.82
N LEU A 30 -19.17 -11.59 -1.22
CA LEU A 30 -18.24 -10.69 -1.89
C LEU A 30 -17.15 -11.52 -2.56
N HIS A 31 -16.99 -11.36 -3.87
CA HIS A 31 -15.87 -11.93 -4.61
C HIS A 31 -14.59 -11.45 -3.91
N LYS A 32 -13.87 -12.40 -3.26
CA LYS A 32 -12.84 -12.06 -2.27
C LYS A 32 -11.84 -11.04 -2.85
N LYS A 33 -11.68 -9.91 -2.17
CA LYS A 33 -10.54 -8.99 -2.38
C LYS A 33 -9.23 -9.77 -2.28
N LYS A 34 -8.18 -9.28 -2.95
CA LYS A 34 -6.81 -9.84 -2.94
C LYS A 34 -6.49 -10.42 -1.54
N LYS A 35 -6.33 -11.74 -1.47
CA LYS A 35 -5.96 -12.43 -0.23
C LYS A 35 -4.62 -11.86 0.28
N PRO A 36 -4.44 -11.76 1.60
CA PRO A 36 -3.14 -11.43 2.16
C PRO A 36 -2.08 -12.44 1.68
N PHE A 37 -0.81 -12.06 1.76
CA PHE A 37 0.27 -12.98 1.43
C PHE A 37 0.19 -14.21 2.36
N SER A 38 0.26 -15.41 1.79
CA SER A 38 0.41 -16.64 2.55
C SER A 38 1.85 -16.75 3.04
N LYS A 39 2.09 -17.48 4.15
CA LYS A 39 3.45 -17.69 4.70
C LYS A 39 4.49 -18.14 3.67
N ARG A 40 4.08 -18.99 2.72
CA ARG A 40 4.92 -19.43 1.58
C ARG A 40 5.41 -18.26 0.71
N LYS A 41 4.55 -17.27 0.42
CA LYS A 41 4.91 -16.13 -0.45
C LYS A 41 5.83 -15.14 0.27
N GLU A 42 5.68 -15.00 1.58
CA GLU A 42 6.59 -14.19 2.40
C GLU A 42 7.99 -14.82 2.42
N LEU A 43 8.09 -16.12 2.70
CA LEU A 43 9.36 -16.85 2.67
C LEU A 43 10.07 -16.73 1.31
N ILE A 44 9.35 -16.96 0.21
CA ILE A 44 9.91 -16.83 -1.14
C ILE A 44 10.41 -15.40 -1.38
N LYS A 45 9.66 -14.38 -0.95
CA LYS A 45 10.05 -12.98 -1.16
C LYS A 45 11.31 -12.62 -0.39
N ASP A 46 11.46 -13.11 0.84
CA ASP A 46 12.63 -12.86 1.68
C ASP A 46 13.88 -13.51 1.07
N VAL A 47 13.78 -14.79 0.65
CA VAL A 47 14.87 -15.51 -0.04
C VAL A 47 15.30 -14.79 -1.32
N VAL A 48 14.34 -14.38 -2.16
CA VAL A 48 14.67 -13.65 -3.40
C VAL A 48 15.33 -12.31 -3.09
N ARG A 49 14.88 -11.59 -2.07
CA ARG A 49 15.44 -10.28 -1.73
C ARG A 49 16.86 -10.39 -1.18
N GLU A 50 17.17 -11.46 -0.45
CA GLU A 50 18.52 -11.75 0.02
C GLU A 50 19.49 -12.02 -1.15
N ILE A 51 19.07 -12.82 -2.12
CA ILE A 51 19.89 -13.17 -3.30
C ILE A 51 20.05 -11.98 -4.25
N THR A 52 18.96 -11.29 -4.58
CA THR A 52 18.95 -10.25 -5.63
C THR A 52 19.32 -8.86 -5.11
N GLY A 53 19.21 -8.62 -3.80
CA GLY A 53 19.47 -7.32 -3.19
C GLY A 53 18.49 -6.22 -3.61
N PHE A 54 19.02 -5.00 -3.78
CA PHE A 54 18.25 -3.80 -4.13
C PHE A 54 18.69 -3.22 -5.47
N SER A 55 17.72 -2.79 -6.27
CA SER A 55 17.97 -2.07 -7.51
C SER A 55 18.60 -0.69 -7.23
N PRO A 56 19.39 -0.11 -8.15
CA PRO A 56 20.01 1.21 -7.94
C PRO A 56 19.03 2.32 -7.53
N TYR A 57 17.81 2.33 -8.09
CA TYR A 57 16.80 3.32 -7.70
C TYR A 57 16.26 3.08 -6.28
N GLU A 58 16.21 1.81 -5.84
CA GLU A 58 15.81 1.46 -4.47
C GLU A 58 16.89 1.87 -3.47
N LYS A 59 18.18 1.69 -3.81
CA LYS A 59 19.32 2.18 -3.03
C LYS A 59 19.26 3.71 -2.84
N ARG A 60 18.99 4.47 -3.90
CA ARG A 60 18.81 5.92 -3.82
C ARG A 60 17.65 6.33 -2.91
N ILE A 61 16.55 5.57 -2.92
CA ILE A 61 15.41 5.80 -2.02
C ILE A 61 15.80 5.50 -0.56
N ILE A 62 16.58 4.45 -0.31
CA ILE A 62 17.13 4.11 1.01
C ILE A 62 17.97 5.26 1.55
N GLU A 63 18.90 5.80 0.76
CA GLU A 63 19.73 6.95 1.14
C GLU A 63 18.88 8.15 1.55
N LEU A 64 17.92 8.53 0.71
CA LEU A 64 17.03 9.66 0.99
C LEU A 64 16.18 9.44 2.24
N ILE A 65 15.77 8.19 2.52
CA ILE A 65 15.01 7.85 3.73
C ILE A 65 15.92 7.86 4.97
N LYS A 66 17.18 7.42 4.85
CA LYS A 66 18.15 7.44 5.94
C LYS A 66 18.48 8.85 6.42
N ILE A 67 18.51 9.84 5.51
CA ILE A 67 18.69 11.27 5.86
C ILE A 67 17.58 11.76 6.81
N GLY A 68 16.34 11.29 6.66
CA GLY A 68 15.28 11.46 7.66
C GLY A 68 14.63 12.85 7.77
N THR A 69 15.04 13.84 6.96
CA THR A 69 14.45 15.19 6.99
C THR A 69 13.14 15.31 6.19
N SER A 70 12.28 16.27 6.52
CA SER A 70 11.03 16.55 5.77
C SER A 70 11.28 16.83 4.28
N ALA A 71 12.39 17.52 3.96
CA ALA A 71 12.79 17.76 2.57
C ALA A 71 13.20 16.47 1.85
N SER A 72 13.96 15.59 2.52
CA SER A 72 14.44 14.33 1.95
C SER A 72 13.30 13.34 1.67
N THR A 73 12.29 13.26 2.54
CA THR A 73 11.14 12.37 2.36
C THR A 73 10.23 12.82 1.21
N LYS A 74 10.02 14.14 1.03
CA LYS A 74 9.33 14.71 -0.15
C LYS A 74 10.11 14.42 -1.44
N ARG A 75 11.44 14.58 -1.40
CA ARG A 75 12.34 14.29 -2.52
C ARG A 75 12.31 12.81 -2.90
N SER A 76 12.33 11.91 -1.91
CA SER A 76 12.21 10.46 -2.10
C SER A 76 10.91 10.08 -2.81
N LEU A 77 9.77 10.66 -2.39
CA LEU A 77 8.48 10.42 -3.05
C LEU A 77 8.47 10.94 -4.49
N LYS A 78 9.02 12.14 -4.74
CA LYS A 78 9.13 12.69 -6.10
C LYS A 78 10.01 11.81 -6.99
N TYR A 79 11.14 11.33 -6.49
CA TYR A 79 12.03 10.41 -7.20
C TYR A 79 11.33 9.08 -7.50
N ALA A 80 10.67 8.48 -6.51
CA ALA A 80 9.92 7.24 -6.68
C ALA A 80 8.76 7.40 -7.68
N LYS A 81 8.02 8.52 -7.65
CA LYS A 81 6.98 8.82 -8.64
C LYS A 81 7.58 8.97 -10.04
N LYS A 82 8.73 9.63 -10.20
CA LYS A 82 9.42 9.77 -11.48
C LYS A 82 9.83 8.40 -12.06
N LYS A 83 10.26 7.46 -11.21
CA LYS A 83 10.68 6.10 -11.64
C LYS A 83 9.51 5.13 -11.86
N LEU A 84 8.45 5.21 -11.06
CA LEU A 84 7.33 4.25 -11.07
C LEU A 84 6.05 4.79 -11.74
N GLY A 85 6.06 6.04 -12.18
CA GLY A 85 4.98 6.76 -12.86
C GLY A 85 3.89 7.29 -11.90
N THR A 86 3.20 6.39 -11.21
CA THR A 86 2.01 6.77 -10.41
C THR A 86 2.34 7.13 -8.96
N HIS A 87 1.59 8.07 -8.40
CA HIS A 87 1.76 8.48 -7.00
C HIS A 87 1.49 7.32 -6.01
N LYS A 88 0.47 6.51 -6.27
CA LYS A 88 0.12 5.35 -5.43
C LYS A 88 1.27 4.33 -5.36
N ARG A 89 1.89 3.99 -6.51
CA ARG A 89 3.06 3.09 -6.54
C ARG A 89 4.27 3.72 -5.87
N GLY A 90 4.49 5.02 -6.06
CA GLY A 90 5.54 5.78 -5.38
C GLY A 90 5.44 5.71 -3.85
N LYS A 91 4.24 5.97 -3.30
CA LYS A 91 3.98 5.86 -1.85
C LYS A 91 4.20 4.44 -1.35
N ALA A 92 3.65 3.44 -2.04
CA ALA A 92 3.78 2.04 -1.67
C ALA A 92 5.24 1.56 -1.65
N LYS A 93 6.03 1.93 -2.66
CA LYS A 93 7.46 1.57 -2.70
C LYS A 93 8.26 2.29 -1.61
N ARG A 94 7.99 3.58 -1.38
CA ARG A 94 8.63 4.32 -0.28
C ARG A 94 8.33 3.67 1.08
N GLU A 95 7.09 3.29 1.34
CA GLU A 95 6.69 2.60 2.58
C GLU A 95 7.35 1.22 2.72
N GLU A 96 7.47 0.45 1.63
CA GLU A 96 8.21 -0.80 1.62
C GLU A 96 9.69 -0.59 2.00
N ILE A 97 10.35 0.40 1.38
CA ILE A 97 11.76 0.69 1.67
C ILE A 97 11.95 1.25 3.09
N GLN A 98 11.02 2.07 3.59
CA GLN A 98 11.07 2.56 4.96
C GLN A 98 11.00 1.41 5.97
N LYS A 99 10.15 0.40 5.73
CA LYS A 99 10.10 -0.81 6.56
C LYS A 99 11.42 -1.57 6.53
N VAL A 100 12.03 -1.74 5.35
CA VAL A 100 13.34 -2.36 5.21
C VAL A 100 14.39 -1.65 6.07
N VAL A 101 14.46 -0.32 6.01
CA VAL A 101 15.44 0.46 6.78
C VAL A 101 15.23 0.29 8.29
N ILE A 102 13.98 0.24 8.75
CA ILE A 102 13.65 -0.01 10.16
C ILE A 102 14.10 -1.40 10.59
N LEU A 103 13.81 -2.44 9.78
CA LEU A 103 14.22 -3.81 10.07
C LEU A 103 15.75 -3.97 10.08
N GLN A 104 16.44 -3.31 9.15
CA GLN A 104 17.91 -3.28 9.13
C GLN A 104 18.48 -2.65 10.41
N ARG A 105 17.88 -1.55 10.90
CA ARG A 105 18.30 -0.92 12.17
C ARG A 105 18.09 -1.85 13.37
N ARG A 106 16.96 -2.54 13.45
CA ARG A 106 16.68 -3.52 14.52
C ARG A 106 17.69 -4.67 14.51
N LYS A 107 17.91 -5.26 13.34
CA LYS A 107 18.89 -6.35 13.16
C LYS A 107 20.33 -5.91 13.48
N ALA A 108 20.68 -4.65 13.20
CA ALA A 108 21.97 -4.10 13.58
C ALA A 108 22.10 -3.92 15.10
N ALA A 109 21.04 -3.47 15.77
CA ALA A 109 21.02 -3.32 17.23
C ALA A 109 21.08 -4.65 17.97
N GLU A 110 20.46 -5.72 17.46
CA GLU A 110 20.51 -7.07 18.06
C GLU A 110 21.88 -7.77 17.88
N LYS A 111 22.71 -7.29 16.95
CA LYS A 111 24.04 -7.85 16.66
C LYS A 111 25.16 -7.24 17.51
N HIS A 112 24.89 -6.12 18.17
CA HIS A 112 25.78 -5.47 19.12
C HIS A 112 25.38 -5.88 20.55
#